data_AF-A0A3B1DZY0-F1
#
_entry.id   AF-A0A3B1DZY0-F1
#
_cell.length_a   1.000
_cell.length_b   1.000
_cell.length_c   1.000
_cell.angle_alpha   90.00
_cell.angle_beta   90.00
_cell.angle_gamma   90.00
#
_symmetry.space_group_name_H-M   'P 1'
#
loop_
_entity.id
_entity.type
_entity.pdbx_description
1 polymer ?
#
loop_
_entity_poly.entity_id
_entity_poly.type
_entity_poly.pdbx_seq_one_letter_code
_entity_poly.pdbx_strand_id
1 'polypeptide(L)'
;MHLPVLLLAFIGFSVAYDPSSSEHERFRRQTSEEMDAIEIGVTFFLKLRSAIKSGDVFRVLKFISPQNGNSNIDASKLIQQLTGFSPGFREGHFVNGNRNEVSLSLIFRPTRVEYPIKTGIFVLEHGVETHPITGNWTMKSMTELATIYGSKN
;
A
#
# COMPACT_ATOMS: atom_id res chain seq x y z
N MET A 1 -9.07 -48.38 47.70
CA MET A 1 -9.56 -48.84 46.38
C MET A 1 -9.21 -47.78 45.35
N HIS A 2 -8.39 -48.19 44.38
CA HIS A 2 -8.19 -47.63 43.04
C HIS A 2 -8.06 -46.11 42.81
N LEU A 3 -6.80 -45.68 42.61
CA LEU A 3 -6.42 -44.95 41.39
C LEU A 3 -6.82 -45.82 40.18
N PRO A 4 -7.52 -45.29 39.15
CA PRO A 4 -6.81 -44.57 38.07
C PRO A 4 -7.67 -43.48 37.38
N VAL A 5 -7.18 -42.93 36.25
CA VAL A 5 -7.91 -42.13 35.25
C VAL A 5 -7.83 -40.59 35.37
N LEU A 6 -6.71 -40.03 35.82
CA LEU A 6 -6.34 -38.65 35.45
C LEU A 6 -5.03 -38.53 34.67
N LEU A 7 -4.56 -39.67 34.12
CA LEU A 7 -3.51 -39.68 33.10
C LEU A 7 -4.08 -39.54 31.67
N LEU A 8 -5.40 -39.54 31.49
CA LEU A 8 -6.05 -39.45 30.18
C LEU A 8 -6.33 -38.02 29.71
N ALA A 9 -6.16 -37.01 30.57
CA ALA A 9 -6.24 -35.60 30.16
C ALA A 9 -5.06 -35.17 29.25
N PHE A 10 -3.97 -35.95 29.20
CA PHE A 10 -2.84 -35.67 28.31
C PHE A 10 -3.06 -36.09 26.85
N ILE A 11 -4.13 -36.83 26.54
CA ILE A 11 -4.38 -37.31 25.16
C ILE A 11 -5.42 -36.43 24.43
N GLY A 12 -6.15 -35.55 25.14
CA GLY A 12 -7.25 -34.77 24.54
C GLY A 12 -6.89 -33.42 23.92
N PHE A 13 -5.78 -32.79 24.32
CA PHE A 13 -5.40 -31.45 23.83
C PHE A 13 -4.25 -31.44 22.82
N SER A 14 -3.82 -32.61 22.37
CA SER A 14 -3.15 -32.75 21.07
C SER A 14 -4.16 -32.73 19.93
N VAL A 15 -5.22 -31.91 20.03
CA VAL A 15 -5.87 -31.34 18.85
C VAL A 15 -4.72 -30.69 18.11
N ALA A 16 -4.27 -31.44 17.09
CA ALA A 16 -3.08 -31.19 16.33
C ALA A 16 -3.07 -29.72 15.98
N TYR A 17 -2.18 -28.97 16.64
CA TYR A 17 -1.74 -27.69 16.13
C TYR A 17 -0.96 -28.05 14.88
N ASP A 18 -1.68 -28.31 13.79
CA ASP A 18 -1.06 -28.66 12.52
C ASP A 18 -0.34 -27.39 12.07
N PRO A 19 0.99 -27.36 12.09
CA PRO A 19 1.73 -26.17 11.69
C PRO A 19 1.35 -25.73 10.27
N SER A 20 0.92 -26.66 9.41
CA SER A 20 0.42 -26.33 8.06
C SER A 20 -0.85 -25.47 8.09
N SER A 21 -1.76 -25.70 9.04
CA SER A 21 -2.95 -24.86 9.23
C SER A 21 -2.54 -23.42 9.60
N SER A 22 -1.51 -23.28 10.43
CA SER A 22 -0.99 -21.97 10.83
C SER A 22 -0.30 -21.24 9.68
N GLU A 23 0.43 -21.95 8.82
CA GLU A 23 1.05 -21.38 7.61
C GLU A 23 0.00 -20.98 6.57
N HIS A 24 -1.02 -21.83 6.35
CA HIS A 24 -2.13 -21.52 5.46
C HIS A 24 -2.95 -20.33 5.97
N GLU A 25 -3.21 -20.25 7.27
CA GLU A 25 -3.87 -19.10 7.88
C GLU A 25 -3.01 -17.82 7.76
N ARG A 26 -1.70 -17.91 8.00
CA ARG A 26 -0.77 -16.79 7.81
C ARG A 26 -0.75 -16.31 6.37
N PHE A 27 -0.66 -17.23 5.41
CA PHE A 27 -0.68 -16.92 3.98
C PHE A 27 -2.01 -16.27 3.57
N ARG A 28 -3.15 -16.80 4.04
CA ARG A 28 -4.47 -16.21 3.79
C ARG A 28 -4.61 -14.81 4.38
N ARG A 29 -4.15 -14.60 5.62
CA ARG A 29 -4.16 -13.27 6.27
C ARG A 29 -3.29 -12.28 5.52
N GLN A 30 -2.08 -12.68 5.15
CA GLN A 30 -1.17 -11.84 4.37
C GLN A 30 -1.78 -11.46 3.02
N THR A 31 -2.37 -12.42 2.30
CA THR A 31 -3.03 -12.16 1.01
C THR A 31 -4.20 -11.19 1.18
N SER A 32 -5.00 -11.35 2.24
CA SER A 32 -6.11 -10.43 2.53
C SER A 32 -5.64 -9.02 2.85
N GLU A 33 -4.60 -8.88 3.68
CA GLU A 33 -4.03 -7.57 4.03
C GLU A 33 -3.43 -6.86 2.82
N GLU A 34 -2.76 -7.60 1.94
CA GLU A 34 -2.23 -7.07 0.69
C GLU A 34 -3.36 -6.60 -0.24
N MET A 35 -4.45 -7.37 -0.37
CA MET A 35 -5.61 -6.99 -1.16
C MET A 35 -6.25 -5.69 -0.63
N ASP A 36 -6.47 -5.59 0.68
CA ASP A 36 -7.05 -4.40 1.31
C ASP A 36 -6.15 -3.16 1.09
N ALA A 37 -4.83 -3.32 1.29
CA ALA A 37 -3.85 -2.26 1.05
C ALA A 37 -3.86 -1.79 -0.41
N ILE A 38 -3.89 -2.72 -1.36
CA ILE A 38 -3.93 -2.41 -2.80
C ILE A 38 -5.25 -1.71 -3.17
N GLU A 39 -6.39 -2.10 -2.60
CA GLU A 39 -7.68 -1.44 -2.86
C GLU A 39 -7.68 0.03 -2.41
N ILE A 40 -7.14 0.31 -1.23
CA ILE A 40 -6.90 1.68 -0.74
C ILE A 40 -6.01 2.43 -1.73
N GLY A 41 -4.91 1.81 -2.15
CA GLY A 41 -3.98 2.37 -3.13
C GLY A 41 -4.65 2.70 -4.46
N VAL A 42 -5.43 1.78 -5.04
CA VAL A 42 -6.15 1.98 -6.31
C VAL A 42 -7.07 3.20 -6.21
N THR A 43 -7.87 3.28 -5.15
CA THR A 43 -8.80 4.39 -4.93
C THR A 43 -8.05 5.72 -4.80
N PHE A 44 -6.97 5.76 -4.02
CA PHE A 44 -6.15 6.95 -3.83
C PHE A 44 -5.51 7.41 -5.14
N PHE A 45 -4.83 6.51 -5.85
CA PHE A 45 -4.08 6.86 -7.06
C PHE A 45 -4.96 7.19 -8.26
N LEU A 46 -6.17 6.66 -8.35
CA LEU A 46 -7.15 7.11 -9.35
C LEU A 46 -7.49 8.59 -9.19
N LYS A 47 -7.73 9.02 -7.94
CA LYS A 47 -8.05 10.42 -7.62
C LYS A 47 -6.83 11.33 -7.77
N LEU A 48 -5.67 10.91 -7.27
CA LEU A 48 -4.41 11.64 -7.43
C LEU A 48 -4.06 11.80 -8.91
N ARG A 49 -4.22 10.77 -9.74
CA ARG A 49 -4.00 10.86 -11.19
C ARG A 49 -4.91 11.91 -11.83
N SER A 50 -6.15 12.02 -11.39
CA SER A 50 -7.06 13.08 -11.87
C SER A 50 -6.57 14.48 -11.46
N ALA A 51 -6.06 14.63 -10.24
CA ALA A 51 -5.45 15.89 -9.78
C ALA A 51 -4.19 16.24 -10.60
N ILE A 52 -3.28 15.28 -10.81
CA ILE A 52 -2.06 15.47 -11.62
C ILE A 52 -2.42 15.88 -13.05
N LYS A 53 -3.40 15.22 -13.68
CA LYS A 53 -3.86 15.55 -15.03
C LYS A 53 -4.40 16.98 -15.17
N SER A 54 -4.88 17.58 -14.08
CA SER A 54 -5.36 18.97 -14.12
C SER A 54 -4.22 20.00 -14.19
N GLY A 55 -2.98 19.60 -13.87
CA GLY A 55 -1.83 20.51 -13.79
C GLY A 55 -1.87 21.50 -12.64
N ASP A 56 -2.93 21.51 -11.83
CA ASP A 56 -3.11 22.42 -10.70
C ASP A 56 -2.41 21.88 -9.44
N VAL A 57 -1.35 22.57 -9.03
CA VAL A 57 -0.56 22.24 -7.84
C VAL A 57 -1.42 22.20 -6.58
N PHE A 58 -2.39 23.09 -6.42
CA PHE A 58 -3.24 23.12 -5.23
C PHE A 58 -4.18 21.92 -5.14
N ARG A 59 -4.57 21.33 -6.28
CA ARG A 59 -5.32 20.07 -6.27
C ARG A 59 -4.46 18.90 -5.85
N VAL A 60 -3.19 18.86 -6.27
CA VAL A 60 -2.25 17.80 -5.89
C VAL A 60 -1.84 17.92 -4.42
N LEU A 61 -1.62 19.13 -3.91
CA LEU A 61 -1.27 19.37 -2.51
C LEU A 61 -2.28 18.78 -1.52
N LYS A 62 -3.57 18.69 -1.89
CA LYS A 62 -4.59 18.05 -1.05
C LYS A 62 -4.34 16.56 -0.78
N PHE A 63 -3.53 15.90 -1.60
CA PHE A 63 -3.15 14.50 -1.47
C PHE A 63 -1.82 14.31 -0.73
N ILE A 64 -1.17 15.39 -0.29
CA ILE A 64 0.09 15.34 0.45
C ILE A 64 -0.20 15.68 1.90
N SER A 65 0.33 14.90 2.83
CA SER A 65 0.14 15.14 4.25
C SER A 65 0.70 16.51 4.65
N PRO A 66 -0.03 17.31 5.45
CA PRO A 66 0.45 18.61 5.92
C PRO A 66 1.52 18.51 7.02
N GLN A 67 1.92 17.31 7.46
CA GLN A 67 2.78 17.14 8.63
C GLN A 67 4.09 17.95 8.56
N ASN A 68 4.37 18.62 9.68
CA ASN A 68 5.57 19.43 9.90
C ASN A 68 6.85 18.59 9.74
N GLY A 69 7.54 18.77 8.61
CA GLY A 69 8.99 18.52 8.52
C GLY A 69 9.48 17.28 7.77
N ASN A 70 8.62 16.37 7.30
CA ASN A 70 9.10 15.08 6.73
C ASN A 70 8.57 14.69 5.35
N SER A 71 7.66 15.44 4.75
CA SER A 71 7.29 15.17 3.35
C SER A 71 8.34 15.79 2.42
N ASN A 72 9.18 14.95 1.81
CA ASN A 72 10.08 15.32 0.70
C ASN A 72 9.31 15.53 -0.63
N ILE A 73 7.99 15.71 -0.57
CA ILE A 73 7.10 15.62 -1.72
C ILE A 73 6.89 17.02 -2.29
N ASP A 74 7.54 17.29 -3.41
CA ASP A 74 7.25 18.46 -4.23
C ASP A 74 6.10 18.14 -5.20
N ALA A 75 4.95 18.77 -4.98
CA ALA A 75 3.75 18.61 -5.81
C ALA A 75 3.98 18.99 -7.28
N SER A 76 4.77 20.03 -7.55
CA SER A 76 5.10 20.46 -8.91
C SER A 76 5.98 19.43 -9.62
N LYS A 77 6.99 18.91 -8.91
CA LYS A 77 7.84 17.80 -9.39
C LYS A 77 7.01 16.55 -9.65
N LEU A 78 6.07 16.21 -8.76
CA LEU A 78 5.19 15.06 -8.92
C LEU A 78 4.31 15.19 -10.19
N ILE A 79 3.74 16.37 -10.44
CA ILE A 79 2.99 16.65 -11.67
C ILE A 79 3.88 16.44 -12.89
N GLN A 80 5.07 17.06 -12.93
CA GLN A 80 5.99 16.94 -14.06
C GLN A 80 6.40 15.49 -14.32
N GLN A 81 6.66 14.71 -13.26
CA GLN A 81 7.16 13.35 -13.38
C GLN A 81 6.08 12.32 -13.74
N LEU A 82 4.83 12.52 -13.33
CA LEU A 82 3.76 11.54 -13.46
C LEU A 82 2.67 11.92 -14.47
N THR A 83 2.71 13.12 -15.04
CA THR A 83 1.78 13.51 -16.11
C THR A 83 1.92 12.57 -17.31
N GLY A 84 0.79 12.00 -17.75
CA GLY A 84 0.75 11.05 -18.87
C GLY A 84 1.06 9.60 -18.49
N PHE A 85 1.43 9.34 -17.23
CA PHE A 85 1.65 8.00 -16.71
C PHE A 85 0.39 7.43 -16.03
N SER A 86 0.31 6.11 -16.00
CA SER A 86 -0.72 5.35 -15.30
C SER A 86 -0.07 4.46 -14.24
N PRO A 87 -0.55 4.47 -12.99
CA PRO A 87 -0.03 3.64 -11.92
C PRO A 87 -0.39 2.16 -12.13
N GLY A 88 0.47 1.29 -11.65
CA GLY A 88 0.26 -0.14 -11.44
C GLY A 88 0.91 -0.55 -10.13
N PHE A 89 0.27 -1.48 -9.43
CA PHE A 89 0.69 -1.92 -8.10
C PHE A 89 1.55 -3.17 -8.22
N ARG A 90 2.65 -3.20 -7.46
CA ARG A 90 3.52 -4.38 -7.33
C ARG A 90 3.27 -5.12 -6.03
N GLU A 91 3.06 -4.38 -4.95
CA GLU A 91 2.90 -4.88 -3.59
C GLU A 91 2.19 -3.80 -2.76
N GLY A 92 1.45 -4.22 -1.73
CA GLY A 92 0.90 -3.34 -0.70
C GLY A 92 0.84 -4.04 0.66
N HIS A 93 1.05 -3.29 1.75
CA HIS A 93 0.87 -3.80 3.11
C HIS A 93 0.62 -2.67 4.12
N PHE A 94 0.04 -3.03 5.27
CA PHE A 94 -0.10 -2.11 6.39
C PHE A 94 1.23 -1.96 7.15
N VAL A 95 1.63 -0.72 7.43
CA VAL A 95 2.91 -0.44 8.09
C VAL A 95 2.85 -0.89 9.55
N ASN A 96 3.67 -1.86 9.95
CA ASN A 96 3.73 -2.39 11.31
C ASN A 96 2.36 -2.83 11.87
N GLY A 97 1.45 -3.31 11.02
CA GLY A 97 0.08 -3.68 11.41
C GLY A 97 -0.85 -2.49 11.70
N ASN A 98 -0.41 -1.25 11.51
CA ASN A 98 -1.23 -0.05 11.64
C ASN A 98 -2.17 0.08 10.42
N ARG A 99 -3.48 -0.12 10.63
CA ARG A 99 -4.49 0.03 9.57
C ARG A 99 -4.67 1.45 9.04
N ASN A 100 -4.08 2.44 9.71
CA ASN A 100 -4.08 3.84 9.26
C ASN A 100 -2.86 4.21 8.41
N GLU A 101 -1.93 3.28 8.16
CA GLU A 101 -0.76 3.52 7.32
C GLU A 101 -0.54 2.37 6.33
N VAL A 102 -0.44 2.70 5.05
CA VAL A 102 -0.29 1.73 3.96
C VAL A 102 0.98 2.04 3.19
N SER A 103 1.85 1.05 3.02
CA SER A 103 3.00 1.11 2.13
C SER A 103 2.64 0.45 0.80
N LEU A 104 2.93 1.13 -0.32
CA LEU A 104 2.63 0.67 -1.67
C LEU A 104 3.86 0.76 -2.54
N SER A 105 4.18 -0.34 -3.23
CA SER A 105 5.18 -0.36 -4.30
C SER A 105 4.50 -0.17 -5.64
N LEU A 106 4.83 0.92 -6.34
CA LEU A 106 4.18 1.29 -7.60
C LEU A 106 5.16 1.34 -8.77
N ILE A 107 4.62 1.00 -9.94
CA ILE A 107 5.17 1.33 -11.24
C ILE A 107 4.23 2.25 -12.00
N PHE A 108 4.81 3.20 -12.72
CA PHE A 108 4.09 4.14 -13.55
C PHE A 108 4.50 3.88 -14.99
N ARG A 109 3.53 3.52 -15.82
CA ARG A 109 3.73 3.27 -17.26
C ARG A 109 3.17 4.42 -18.07
N PRO A 110 3.87 4.90 -19.11
CA PRO A 110 3.28 5.82 -20.08
C PRO A 110 2.04 5.19 -20.72
N THR A 111 1.04 5.99 -21.04
CA THR A 111 -0.25 5.47 -21.55
C THR A 111 -0.16 4.85 -22.96
N ARG A 112 0.92 5.14 -23.72
CA ARG A 112 1.04 4.76 -25.15
C ARG A 112 2.29 3.96 -25.51
N VAL A 113 3.20 3.75 -24.55
CA VAL A 113 4.47 3.06 -24.77
C VAL A 113 4.82 2.24 -23.54
N GLU A 114 5.56 1.16 -23.71
CA GLU A 114 5.95 0.28 -22.59
C GLU A 114 7.00 0.93 -21.68
N TYR A 115 7.84 1.83 -22.20
CA TYR A 115 8.98 2.43 -21.51
C TYR A 115 9.19 3.91 -21.89
N PRO A 116 9.90 4.70 -21.07
CA PRO A 116 10.44 4.34 -19.75
C PRO A 116 9.34 4.20 -18.70
N ILE A 117 9.52 3.30 -17.73
CA ILE A 117 8.64 3.20 -16.55
C ILE A 117 9.27 3.94 -15.38
N LYS A 118 8.45 4.51 -14.51
CA LYS A 118 8.91 5.04 -13.22
C LYS A 118 8.52 4.08 -12.10
N THR A 119 9.30 3.99 -11.05
CA THR A 119 9.00 3.14 -9.90
C THR A 119 9.29 3.88 -8.61
N GLY A 120 8.52 3.58 -7.56
CA GLY A 120 8.75 4.15 -6.23
C GLY A 120 7.87 3.48 -5.18
N ILE A 121 8.23 3.72 -3.92
CA ILE A 121 7.45 3.30 -2.76
C ILE A 121 6.76 4.53 -2.20
N PHE A 122 5.48 4.37 -1.86
CA PHE A 122 4.61 5.42 -1.35
C PHE A 122 4.02 4.97 -0.03
N VAL A 123 4.06 5.84 0.97
CA VAL A 123 3.38 5.62 2.24
C VAL A 123 2.17 6.55 2.31
N LEU A 124 1.00 5.95 2.45
CA LEU A 124 -0.25 6.65 2.68
C LEU A 124 -0.57 6.61 4.17
N GLU A 125 -1.12 7.70 4.68
CA GLU A 125 -1.68 7.78 6.01
C GLU A 125 -3.13 8.22 5.97
N HIS A 126 -3.94 7.66 6.85
CA HIS A 126 -5.33 8.03 7.05
C HIS A 126 -5.42 9.11 8.12
N GLY A 127 -5.81 10.32 7.71
CA GLY A 127 -6.06 11.45 8.59
C GLY A 127 -7.28 11.26 9.48
N VAL A 128 -7.38 12.09 10.51
CA VAL A 128 -8.52 12.11 11.44
C VAL A 128 -9.74 12.83 10.88
N GLU A 129 -9.53 13.83 10.01
CA GLU A 129 -10.61 14.64 9.45
C GLU A 129 -11.14 14.07 8.14
N THR A 130 -12.47 14.09 7.99
CA THR A 130 -13.10 13.57 6.78
C THR A 130 -12.93 14.55 5.61
N HIS A 131 -12.09 14.22 4.62
CA HIS A 131 -11.87 15.09 3.46
C HIS A 131 -12.59 14.53 2.21
N PRO A 132 -13.53 15.30 1.61
CA PRO A 132 -14.44 14.79 0.58
C PRO A 132 -13.73 14.35 -0.70
N ILE A 133 -12.55 14.92 -0.99
CA ILE A 133 -11.79 14.60 -2.19
C ILE A 133 -10.91 13.37 -1.93
N THR A 134 -10.18 13.34 -0.83
CA THR A 134 -9.17 12.29 -0.60
C THR A 134 -9.72 11.04 0.09
N GLY A 135 -10.89 11.11 0.71
CA GLY A 135 -11.37 10.03 1.58
C GLY A 135 -10.41 9.80 2.76
N ASN A 136 -9.76 10.87 3.22
CA ASN A 136 -8.87 10.95 4.39
C ASN A 136 -7.49 10.33 4.19
N TRP A 137 -7.24 9.69 3.06
CA TRP A 137 -5.90 9.19 2.72
C TRP A 137 -5.05 10.31 2.13
N THR A 138 -3.87 10.53 2.70
CA THR A 138 -2.86 11.44 2.18
C THR A 138 -1.53 10.73 2.07
N MET A 139 -0.68 11.18 1.15
CA MET A 139 0.68 10.70 0.99
C MET A 139 1.54 11.29 2.09
N LYS A 140 2.00 10.43 3.00
CA LYS A 140 2.89 10.77 4.11
C LYS A 140 4.33 10.95 3.61
N SER A 141 4.79 10.02 2.77
CA SER A 141 6.14 10.04 2.20
C SER A 141 6.21 9.25 0.89
N MET A 142 7.28 9.48 0.14
CA MET A 142 7.63 8.65 -1.02
C MET A 142 9.15 8.56 -1.19
N THR A 143 9.61 7.47 -1.80
CA THR A 143 10.96 7.41 -2.34
C THR A 143 11.09 8.28 -3.59
N GLU A 144 12.31 8.63 -3.97
CA GLU A 144 12.53 9.19 -5.29
C GLU A 144 12.04 8.24 -6.39
N LEU A 145 11.48 8.80 -7.46
CA LEU A 145 11.04 8.03 -8.61
C LEU A 145 12.25 7.62 -9.46
N ALA A 146 12.61 6.34 -9.39
CA ALA A 146 13.61 5.76 -10.27
C ALA A 146 13.00 5.53 -11.67
N THR A 147 13.80 5.74 -12.72
CA THR A 147 13.39 5.50 -14.11
C THR A 147 14.04 4.22 -14.60
N ILE A 148 13.23 3.26 -15.05
CA ILE A 148 13.69 1.99 -15.64
C ILE A 148 13.48 2.09 -17.15
N TYR A 149 14.56 1.89 -17.89
CA TYR A 149 14.54 1.80 -19.34
C TYR A 149 14.35 0.34 -19.76
N GLY A 150 13.53 0.11 -20.78
CA GLY A 150 13.39 -1.22 -21.37
C GLY A 150 14.62 -1.56 -22.20
N SER A 151 15.03 -2.83 -22.18
CA SER A 151 15.87 -3.39 -23.24
C SER A 151 14.96 -3.71 -24.42
N LYS A 152 15.19 -3.10 -25.59
CA LYS A 152 14.67 -3.67 -26.83
C LYS A 152 15.47 -4.94 -27.09
N ASN A 153 14.91 -6.10 -26.74
CA ASN A 153 15.28 -7.36 -27.37
C ASN A 153 14.24 -7.65 -28.45
#